data_AF-A0A925SRF8-F1
#
_entry.id   AF-A0A925SRF8-F1
#
_cell.length_a   1.000
_cell.length_b   1.000
_cell.length_c   1.000
_cell.angle_alpha   90.00
_cell.angle_beta   90.00
_cell.angle_gamma   90.00
#
_symmetry.space_group_name_H-M   'P 1'
#
loop_
_entity.id
_entity.type
_entity.pdbx_description
1 polymer ?
#
loop_
_entity_poly.entity_id
_entity_poly.type
_entity_poly.pdbx_seq_one_letter_code
_entity_poly.pdbx_strand_id
1 'polypeptide(L)'
;MSNFTFLQQDWPELYETARESEQNVNSAPRTSSFYARRSLERAVKWLYANDSYLKQPYADNLAALIHEPSFRENLEPCLFPKILTIQKIGNLAVHSDKPISSSDSLHTLKELFHVLYWLARSYSPTAATIGKPLFDITRIPQKDSAVADRNAEQLAKLQAEQADKDTRLAAKDAELARTIEEIAALKARIQEYKERNSQTPDDHDYSEAETRDYFIDLLLKESGWGLKAPDVLEYPVTGMPNDKGESFVDYVLWGDDGLPLAVVEAKRTRKDSRIGQQQAKLYADCLERMKGQRPIIFFTNGYETWLWDDLNYPPRKVQGFYKKDELQLLINRRTSIREITGATINKAIVERYYQHEAIRRTTEDFQRRKLRKALLVSQESLGKKIFKQRLNLLLLLQQPDIPAGDGLQRLRGSIEDVLHGEVTLMNPDNFIVRPHRRHLEKYSVREQWNKLNAEDALEVTLHLAGLPAELPQEDETTKRFDLLLLNLQLALLEKSASFARYRDKVMEISARLEGKGTIPMVAQQMELILDLQTESWWAGIT
;
A
#
# COMPACT_ATOMS: atom_id res chain seq x y z
N MET A 1 0.88 -29.56 -2.72
CA MET A 1 2.19 -28.89 -2.56
C MET A 1 3.15 -29.52 -3.55
N SER A 2 3.87 -28.72 -4.34
CA SER A 2 4.74 -29.23 -5.42
C SER A 2 5.99 -29.93 -4.88
N ASN A 3 6.58 -30.86 -5.63
CA ASN A 3 7.94 -31.34 -5.34
C ASN A 3 8.98 -30.22 -5.37
N PHE A 4 8.72 -29.10 -6.06
CA PHE A 4 9.68 -28.01 -6.27
C PHE A 4 9.49 -26.81 -5.33
N THR A 5 8.64 -26.94 -4.30
CA THR A 5 8.29 -25.84 -3.38
C THR A 5 9.51 -25.13 -2.77
N PHE A 6 10.64 -25.83 -2.61
CA PHE A 6 11.90 -25.25 -2.12
C PHE A 6 12.51 -24.17 -3.03
N LEU A 7 12.05 -24.02 -4.27
CA LEU A 7 12.50 -22.98 -5.20
C LEU A 7 11.67 -21.68 -5.09
N GLN A 8 10.48 -21.75 -4.50
CA GLN A 8 9.46 -20.71 -4.63
C GLN A 8 9.90 -19.34 -4.11
N GLN A 9 10.72 -19.32 -3.06
CA GLN A 9 11.20 -18.09 -2.44
C GLN A 9 12.33 -17.42 -3.25
N ASP A 10 13.34 -18.20 -3.64
CA ASP A 10 14.58 -17.65 -4.21
C ASP A 10 14.57 -17.62 -5.75
N TRP A 11 13.82 -18.52 -6.38
CA TRP A 11 13.68 -18.60 -7.84
C TRP A 11 12.22 -18.84 -8.25
N PRO A 12 11.31 -17.89 -8.03
CA PRO A 12 9.88 -18.05 -8.33
C PRO A 12 9.61 -18.40 -9.79
N GLU A 13 10.37 -17.83 -10.73
CA GLU A 13 10.17 -18.13 -12.15
C GLU A 13 10.67 -19.53 -12.54
N LEU A 14 11.71 -20.04 -11.86
CA LEU A 14 12.21 -21.41 -12.04
C LEU A 14 11.24 -22.42 -11.41
N TYR A 15 10.66 -22.06 -10.26
CA TYR A 15 9.59 -22.80 -9.59
C TYR A 15 8.39 -23.01 -10.52
N GLU A 16 7.87 -21.94 -11.15
CA GLU A 16 6.72 -22.07 -12.05
C GLU A 16 7.03 -22.97 -13.25
N THR A 17 8.22 -22.85 -13.87
CA THR A 17 8.58 -23.74 -14.99
C THR A 17 8.75 -25.21 -14.57
N ALA A 18 9.27 -25.45 -13.36
CA ALA A 18 9.42 -26.81 -12.83
C ALA A 18 8.06 -27.41 -12.46
N ARG A 19 7.14 -26.59 -11.96
CA ARG A 19 5.75 -26.96 -11.67
C ARG A 19 4.97 -27.30 -12.94
N GLU A 20 5.15 -26.55 -14.03
CA GLU A 20 4.56 -26.89 -15.34
C GLU A 20 5.03 -28.27 -15.83
N SER A 21 6.31 -28.60 -15.62
CA SER A 21 6.83 -29.94 -15.89
C SER A 21 6.12 -31.01 -15.05
N GLU A 22 5.93 -30.73 -13.75
CA GLU A 22 5.26 -31.62 -12.79
C GLU A 22 3.79 -31.89 -13.12
N GLN A 23 3.06 -30.85 -13.50
CA GLN A 23 1.62 -30.94 -13.78
C GLN A 23 1.30 -31.75 -15.03
N ASN A 24 2.24 -31.80 -15.99
CA ASN A 24 2.02 -32.42 -17.29
C ASN A 24 2.53 -33.88 -17.40
N VAL A 25 3.15 -34.44 -16.36
CA VAL A 25 3.81 -35.77 -16.44
C VAL A 25 2.91 -36.87 -17.02
N ASN A 26 1.68 -36.97 -16.51
CA ASN A 26 0.75 -38.05 -16.84
C ASN A 26 -0.22 -37.67 -17.97
N SER A 27 -0.62 -36.40 -18.05
CA SER A 27 -1.59 -35.88 -19.03
C SER A 27 -0.94 -35.57 -20.38
N ALA A 28 0.25 -34.97 -20.37
CA ALA A 28 0.96 -34.50 -21.54
C ALA A 28 2.49 -34.76 -21.42
N PRO A 29 2.95 -36.03 -21.53
CA PRO A 29 4.34 -36.42 -21.30
C PRO A 29 5.37 -35.63 -22.11
N ARG A 30 5.06 -35.30 -23.37
CA ARG A 30 5.95 -34.50 -24.23
C ARG A 30 6.04 -33.06 -23.72
N THR A 31 4.92 -32.45 -23.38
CA THR A 31 4.87 -31.11 -22.76
C THR A 31 5.63 -31.07 -21.42
N SER A 32 5.51 -32.09 -20.58
CA SER A 32 6.29 -32.23 -19.34
C SER A 32 7.80 -32.23 -19.61
N SER A 33 8.27 -33.08 -20.53
CA SER A 33 9.69 -33.15 -20.90
C SER A 33 10.23 -31.84 -21.50
N PHE A 34 9.40 -31.07 -22.21
CA PHE A 34 9.75 -29.72 -22.67
C PHE A 34 10.01 -28.77 -21.50
N TYR A 35 9.08 -28.69 -20.55
CA TYR A 35 9.22 -27.81 -19.38
C TYR A 35 10.36 -28.26 -18.46
N ALA A 36 10.65 -29.55 -18.38
CA ALA A 36 11.83 -30.04 -17.64
C ALA A 36 13.14 -29.50 -18.21
N ARG A 37 13.32 -29.58 -19.54
CA ARG A 37 14.49 -29.02 -20.22
C ARG A 37 14.56 -27.51 -20.10
N ARG A 38 13.42 -26.81 -20.23
CA ARG A 38 13.36 -25.36 -20.05
C ARG A 38 13.79 -24.97 -18.63
N SER A 39 13.33 -25.68 -17.62
CA SER A 39 13.70 -25.45 -16.22
C SER A 39 15.20 -25.65 -16.00
N LEU A 40 15.77 -26.73 -16.57
CA LEU A 40 17.21 -26.97 -16.56
C LEU A 40 17.97 -25.83 -17.25
N GLU A 41 17.52 -25.38 -18.43
CA GLU A 41 18.14 -24.29 -19.18
C GLU A 41 18.18 -22.98 -18.38
N ARG A 42 17.08 -22.65 -17.70
CA ARG A 42 17.02 -21.47 -16.83
C ARG A 42 17.96 -21.59 -15.63
N ALA A 43 18.00 -22.75 -14.98
CA ALA A 43 18.92 -23.01 -13.87
C ALA A 43 20.39 -22.86 -14.31
N VAL A 44 20.75 -23.42 -15.46
CA VAL A 44 22.11 -23.32 -16.01
C VAL A 44 22.47 -21.87 -16.36
N LYS A 45 21.59 -21.14 -17.05
CA LYS A 45 21.83 -19.72 -17.35
C LYS A 45 21.98 -18.87 -16.11
N TRP A 46 21.17 -19.13 -15.08
CA TRP A 46 21.29 -18.47 -13.79
C TRP A 46 22.66 -18.74 -13.15
N LEU A 47 23.14 -19.99 -13.15
CA LEU A 47 24.46 -20.34 -12.63
C LEU A 47 25.56 -19.53 -13.33
N TYR A 48 25.54 -19.49 -14.66
CA TYR A 48 26.53 -18.73 -15.45
C TYR A 48 26.50 -17.22 -15.22
N ALA A 49 25.37 -16.66 -14.78
CA ALA A 49 25.24 -15.25 -14.46
C ALA A 49 25.67 -14.91 -13.02
N ASN A 50 25.70 -15.91 -12.11
CA ASN A 50 25.85 -15.67 -10.67
C ASN A 50 27.02 -16.41 -10.02
N ASP A 51 27.64 -17.36 -10.70
CA ASP A 51 28.81 -18.09 -10.24
C ASP A 51 30.06 -17.69 -11.04
N SER A 52 31.00 -17.03 -10.37
CA SER A 52 32.24 -16.54 -10.99
C SER A 52 33.25 -17.64 -11.32
N TYR A 53 33.04 -18.88 -10.84
CA TYR A 53 33.85 -20.03 -11.22
C TYR A 53 33.56 -20.48 -12.66
N LEU A 54 32.34 -20.25 -13.16
CA LEU A 54 31.89 -20.73 -14.47
C LEU A 54 32.39 -19.84 -15.62
N LYS A 55 32.95 -20.48 -16.65
CA LYS A 55 33.48 -19.82 -17.85
C LYS A 55 32.52 -19.93 -19.02
N GLN A 56 32.15 -18.78 -19.60
CA GLN A 56 31.24 -18.74 -20.74
C GLN A 56 31.81 -19.51 -21.95
N PRO A 57 31.06 -20.47 -22.53
CA PRO A 57 31.45 -21.16 -23.75
C PRO A 57 31.23 -20.28 -25.00
N TYR A 58 31.62 -20.81 -26.17
CA TYR A 58 31.49 -20.10 -27.45
C TYR A 58 30.04 -19.85 -27.90
N ALA A 59 29.05 -20.53 -27.31
CA ALA A 59 27.64 -20.41 -27.66
C ALA A 59 26.74 -20.51 -26.42
N ASP A 60 25.65 -19.72 -26.39
CA ASP A 60 24.70 -19.64 -25.26
C ASP A 60 23.52 -20.63 -25.37
N ASN A 61 23.76 -21.79 -25.98
CA ASN A 61 22.76 -22.86 -25.99
C ASN A 61 23.04 -23.88 -24.89
N LEU A 62 21.98 -24.53 -24.39
CA LEU A 62 22.08 -25.50 -23.30
C LEU A 62 23.17 -26.56 -23.52
N ALA A 63 23.38 -27.04 -24.75
CA ALA A 63 24.40 -28.04 -25.04
C ALA A 63 25.82 -27.51 -24.85
N ALA A 64 26.11 -26.30 -25.34
CA ALA A 64 27.41 -25.68 -25.16
C ALA A 64 27.69 -25.36 -23.67
N LEU A 65 26.67 -24.89 -22.94
CA LEU A 65 26.78 -24.58 -21.51
C LEU A 65 27.07 -25.83 -20.67
N ILE A 66 26.32 -26.92 -20.83
CA ILE A 66 26.54 -28.10 -19.97
C ILE A 66 27.84 -28.86 -20.28
N HIS A 67 28.38 -28.72 -21.49
CA HIS A 67 29.60 -29.42 -21.92
C HIS A 67 30.87 -28.62 -21.69
N GLU A 68 30.76 -27.39 -21.20
CA GLU A 68 31.92 -26.60 -20.84
C GLU A 68 32.61 -27.22 -19.60
N PRO A 69 33.97 -27.32 -19.59
CA PRO A 69 34.70 -27.98 -18.52
C PRO A 69 34.41 -27.47 -17.11
N SER A 70 34.37 -26.14 -16.89
CA SER A 70 34.12 -25.57 -15.56
C SER A 70 32.72 -25.91 -15.03
N PHE A 71 31.72 -26.01 -15.91
CA PHE A 71 30.39 -26.49 -15.51
C PHE A 71 30.42 -27.94 -15.06
N ARG A 72 31.13 -28.81 -15.77
CA ARG A 72 31.23 -30.23 -15.41
C ARG A 72 32.00 -30.44 -14.10
N GLU A 73 33.05 -29.66 -13.87
CA GLU A 73 33.86 -29.70 -12.65
C GLU A 73 33.09 -29.17 -11.42
N ASN A 74 32.14 -28.25 -11.63
CA ASN A 74 31.31 -27.69 -10.55
C ASN A 74 30.25 -28.66 -10.00
N LEU A 75 29.94 -29.74 -10.71
CA LEU A 75 28.86 -30.67 -10.37
C LEU A 75 29.34 -31.85 -9.51
N GLU A 76 28.46 -32.32 -8.60
CA GLU A 76 28.64 -33.63 -7.98
C GLU A 76 28.66 -34.74 -9.08
N PRO A 77 29.52 -35.78 -9.00
CA PRO A 77 29.74 -36.74 -10.09
C PRO A 77 28.48 -37.45 -10.61
N CYS A 78 27.45 -37.58 -9.77
CA CYS A 78 26.19 -38.25 -10.11
C CYS A 78 25.16 -37.34 -10.81
N LEU A 79 25.38 -36.01 -10.85
CA LEU A 79 24.41 -35.05 -11.41
C LEU A 79 24.52 -34.90 -12.92
N PHE A 80 25.73 -34.96 -13.48
CA PHE A 80 25.94 -34.75 -14.90
C PHE A 80 25.16 -35.76 -15.81
N PRO A 81 25.09 -37.06 -15.50
CA PRO A 81 24.24 -38.00 -16.25
C PRO A 81 22.74 -37.64 -16.19
N LYS A 82 22.28 -37.04 -15.09
CA LYS A 82 20.88 -36.60 -14.90
C LYS A 82 20.56 -35.43 -15.84
N ILE A 83 21.46 -34.45 -15.89
CA ILE A 83 21.39 -33.31 -16.81
C ILE A 83 21.34 -33.78 -18.27
N LEU A 84 22.19 -34.74 -18.66
CA LEU A 84 22.17 -35.32 -20.01
C LEU A 84 20.85 -36.03 -20.33
N THR A 85 20.24 -36.68 -19.34
CA THR A 85 18.95 -37.35 -19.51
C THR A 85 17.84 -36.34 -19.79
N ILE A 86 17.78 -35.25 -19.01
CA ILE A 86 16.82 -34.15 -19.21
C ILE A 86 17.03 -33.49 -20.58
N GLN A 87 18.28 -33.20 -20.95
CA GLN A 87 18.61 -32.60 -22.23
C GLN A 87 18.16 -33.50 -23.40
N LYS A 88 18.46 -34.80 -23.35
CA LYS A 88 18.12 -35.75 -24.43
C LYS A 88 16.62 -35.90 -24.61
N ILE A 89 15.87 -36.12 -23.52
CA ILE A 89 14.41 -36.32 -23.59
C ILE A 89 13.71 -35.00 -23.95
N GLY A 90 14.18 -33.86 -23.44
CA GLY A 90 13.63 -32.56 -23.84
C GLY A 90 13.92 -32.20 -25.30
N ASN A 91 15.10 -32.53 -25.83
CA ASN A 91 15.39 -32.36 -27.26
C ASN A 91 14.47 -33.25 -28.11
N LEU A 92 14.18 -34.47 -27.67
CA LEU A 92 13.23 -35.35 -28.33
C LEU A 92 11.82 -34.73 -28.35
N ALA A 93 11.41 -34.08 -27.27
CA ALA A 93 10.09 -33.44 -27.15
C ALA A 93 9.88 -32.29 -28.14
N VAL A 94 10.95 -31.58 -28.53
CA VAL A 94 10.90 -30.41 -29.41
C VAL A 94 11.23 -30.76 -30.87
N HIS A 95 12.21 -31.64 -31.10
CA HIS A 95 12.83 -31.81 -32.42
C HIS A 95 12.49 -33.13 -33.11
N SER A 96 11.65 -33.97 -32.51
CA SER A 96 11.30 -35.29 -33.07
C SER A 96 9.83 -35.62 -32.85
N ASP A 97 9.20 -36.30 -33.80
CA ASP A 97 7.81 -36.80 -33.67
C ASP A 97 7.72 -38.14 -32.92
N LYS A 98 8.84 -38.68 -32.42
CA LYS A 98 8.85 -39.94 -31.67
C LYS A 98 8.01 -39.82 -30.39
N PRO A 99 7.21 -40.83 -30.03
CA PRO A 99 6.39 -40.77 -28.82
C PRO A 99 7.27 -40.72 -27.56
N ILE A 100 6.82 -39.95 -26.56
CA ILE A 100 7.42 -39.89 -25.22
C ILE A 100 6.41 -40.52 -24.27
N SER A 101 6.82 -41.53 -23.52
CA SER A 101 5.93 -42.21 -22.57
C SER A 101 5.81 -41.44 -21.26
N SER A 102 4.72 -41.65 -20.50
CA SER A 102 4.60 -41.11 -19.13
C SER A 102 5.70 -41.62 -18.19
N SER A 103 6.30 -42.77 -18.49
CA SER A 103 7.47 -43.28 -17.76
C SER A 103 8.69 -42.39 -18.03
N ASP A 104 8.91 -42.00 -19.29
CA ASP A 104 10.03 -41.13 -19.68
C ASP A 104 9.89 -39.73 -19.09
N SER A 105 8.69 -39.14 -19.11
CA SER A 105 8.42 -37.82 -18.50
C SER A 105 8.60 -37.87 -16.98
N LEU A 106 8.08 -38.91 -16.31
CA LEU A 106 8.25 -39.11 -14.87
C LEU A 106 9.73 -39.26 -14.49
N HIS A 107 10.48 -40.06 -15.25
CA HIS A 107 11.92 -40.21 -15.02
C HIS A 107 12.64 -38.87 -15.21
N THR A 108 12.33 -38.14 -16.28
CA THR A 108 12.88 -36.81 -16.54
C THR A 108 12.61 -35.82 -15.40
N LEU A 109 11.39 -35.82 -14.85
CA LEU A 109 11.03 -34.96 -13.74
C LEU A 109 11.80 -35.31 -12.45
N LYS A 110 11.99 -36.60 -12.16
CA LYS A 110 12.82 -37.05 -11.02
C LYS A 110 14.26 -36.57 -11.17
N GLU A 111 14.82 -36.68 -12.37
CA GLU A 111 16.17 -36.19 -12.65
C GLU A 111 16.26 -34.66 -12.47
N LEU A 112 15.24 -33.92 -12.93
CA LEU A 112 15.15 -32.47 -12.72
C LEU A 112 15.10 -32.10 -11.24
N PHE A 113 14.31 -32.82 -10.43
CA PHE A 113 14.23 -32.61 -8.98
C PHE A 113 15.60 -32.69 -8.31
N HIS A 114 16.41 -33.69 -8.65
CA HIS A 114 17.75 -33.82 -8.08
C HIS A 114 18.68 -32.67 -8.47
N VAL A 115 18.63 -32.22 -9.73
CA VAL A 115 19.44 -31.09 -10.20
C VAL A 115 19.02 -29.79 -9.53
N LEU A 116 17.72 -29.51 -9.45
CA LEU A 116 17.22 -28.28 -8.84
C LEU A 116 17.38 -28.27 -7.32
N TYR A 117 17.28 -29.43 -6.66
CA TYR A 117 17.61 -29.55 -5.24
C TYR A 117 19.10 -29.28 -4.97
N TRP A 118 20.00 -29.75 -5.82
CA TRP A 118 21.43 -29.39 -5.73
C TRP A 118 21.64 -27.88 -5.90
N LEU A 119 21.01 -27.26 -6.90
CA LEU A 119 21.06 -25.80 -7.09
C LEU A 119 20.62 -25.07 -5.82
N ALA A 120 19.45 -25.44 -5.28
CA ALA A 120 18.90 -24.77 -4.12
C ALA A 120 19.77 -25.00 -2.87
N ARG A 121 20.28 -26.21 -2.64
CA ARG A 121 21.15 -26.49 -1.50
C ARG A 121 22.51 -25.77 -1.59
N SER A 122 23.00 -25.52 -2.80
CA SER A 122 24.33 -24.93 -3.03
C SER A 122 24.29 -23.39 -3.08
N TYR A 123 23.20 -22.79 -3.57
CA TYR A 123 23.16 -21.35 -3.89
C TYR A 123 22.04 -20.57 -3.17
N SER A 124 21.10 -21.22 -2.49
CA SER A 124 20.02 -20.51 -1.80
C SER A 124 20.55 -19.84 -0.52
N PRO A 125 20.20 -18.57 -0.25
CA PRO A 125 20.45 -17.94 1.05
C PRO A 125 19.76 -18.68 2.21
N THR A 126 18.70 -19.45 1.91
CA THR A 126 17.92 -20.23 2.87
C THR A 126 18.24 -21.73 2.83
N ALA A 127 19.35 -22.14 2.21
CA ALA A 127 19.74 -23.54 2.02
C ALA A 127 19.67 -24.40 3.30
N ALA A 128 19.99 -23.82 4.47
CA ALA A 128 19.92 -24.50 5.76
C ALA A 128 18.50 -24.96 6.16
N THR A 129 17.46 -24.32 5.60
CA THR A 129 16.05 -24.57 5.91
C THR A 129 15.35 -25.53 4.94
N ILE A 130 15.98 -25.83 3.79
CA ILE A 130 15.44 -26.66 2.71
C ILE A 130 15.29 -28.13 3.15
N GLY A 131 16.10 -28.60 4.10
CA GLY A 131 16.08 -29.98 4.58
C GLY A 131 16.54 -30.99 3.51
N LYS A 132 16.07 -32.23 3.58
CA LYS A 132 16.36 -33.31 2.60
C LYS A 132 15.05 -33.85 1.99
N PRO A 133 14.33 -33.05 1.19
CA PRO A 133 13.09 -33.49 0.57
C PRO A 133 13.33 -34.70 -0.33
N LEU A 134 12.46 -35.68 -0.25
CA LEU A 134 12.42 -36.82 -1.17
C LEU A 134 11.41 -36.53 -2.27
N PHE A 135 11.69 -37.05 -3.47
CA PHE A 135 10.74 -36.96 -4.57
C PHE A 135 9.50 -37.81 -4.25
N ASP A 136 8.35 -37.17 -4.29
CA ASP A 136 7.07 -37.75 -3.92
C ASP A 136 6.17 -37.85 -5.16
N ILE A 137 6.00 -39.09 -5.63
CA ILE A 137 5.19 -39.40 -6.82
C ILE A 137 3.71 -39.10 -6.61
N THR A 138 3.23 -39.08 -5.36
CA THR A 138 1.81 -38.83 -5.04
C THR A 138 1.41 -37.38 -5.28
N ARG A 139 2.39 -36.47 -5.40
CA ARG A 139 2.18 -35.05 -5.71
C ARG A 139 1.96 -34.77 -7.19
N ILE A 140 2.19 -35.77 -8.06
CA ILE A 140 1.97 -35.65 -9.49
C ILE A 140 0.48 -35.84 -9.77
N PRO A 141 -0.18 -34.92 -10.49
CA PRO A 141 -1.58 -35.07 -10.86
C PRO A 141 -1.84 -36.38 -11.61
N GLN A 142 -2.93 -37.07 -11.25
CA GLN A 142 -3.37 -38.26 -11.98
C GLN A 142 -3.90 -37.87 -13.37
N LYS A 143 -3.95 -38.83 -14.29
CA LYS A 143 -4.30 -38.59 -15.70
C LYS A 143 -5.74 -38.10 -15.86
N ASP A 144 -5.92 -36.78 -15.94
CA ASP A 144 -7.15 -36.21 -16.50
C ASP A 144 -7.11 -36.31 -18.03
N SER A 145 -7.98 -37.16 -18.58
CA SER A 145 -8.07 -37.52 -20.00
C SER A 145 -8.51 -36.38 -20.94
N ALA A 146 -8.62 -35.14 -20.45
CA ALA A 146 -9.14 -33.99 -21.19
C ALA A 146 -8.07 -33.08 -21.83
N VAL A 147 -6.79 -33.20 -21.47
CA VAL A 147 -5.73 -32.34 -22.03
C VAL A 147 -4.97 -33.08 -23.13
N ALA A 148 -5.11 -32.63 -24.37
CA ALA A 148 -4.30 -33.14 -25.48
C ALA A 148 -2.86 -32.66 -25.35
N ASP A 149 -1.89 -33.59 -25.43
CA ASP A 149 -0.47 -33.25 -25.44
C ASP A 149 -0.12 -32.44 -26.69
N ARG A 150 0.78 -31.47 -26.54
CA ARG A 150 1.24 -30.60 -27.64
C ARG A 150 2.17 -31.38 -28.56
N ASN A 151 2.05 -31.18 -29.86
CA ASN A 151 2.96 -31.80 -30.82
C ASN A 151 4.31 -31.04 -30.89
N ALA A 152 5.29 -31.60 -31.62
CA ALA A 152 6.62 -31.03 -31.76
C ALA A 152 6.58 -29.59 -32.32
N GLU A 153 5.73 -29.32 -33.32
CA GLU A 153 5.59 -28.01 -33.95
C GLU A 153 5.05 -26.94 -32.99
N GLN A 154 4.01 -27.26 -32.21
CA GLN A 154 3.43 -26.37 -31.20
C GLN A 154 4.45 -26.05 -30.09
N LEU A 155 5.25 -27.03 -29.68
CA LEU A 155 6.30 -26.82 -28.68
C LEU A 155 7.49 -26.02 -29.24
N ALA A 156 7.87 -26.23 -30.50
CA ALA A 156 8.88 -25.42 -31.17
C ALA A 156 8.44 -23.95 -31.27
N LYS A 157 7.17 -23.70 -31.60
CA LYS A 157 6.59 -22.34 -31.61
C LYS A 157 6.60 -21.70 -30.22
N LEU A 158 6.17 -22.45 -29.20
CA LEU A 158 6.19 -21.99 -27.81
C LEU A 158 7.62 -21.66 -27.34
N GLN A 159 8.60 -22.47 -27.72
CA GLN A 159 10.01 -22.21 -27.40
C GLN A 159 10.50 -20.91 -28.03
N ALA A 160 10.15 -20.63 -29.29
CA ALA A 160 10.49 -19.39 -29.96
C ALA A 160 9.83 -18.17 -29.30
N GLU A 161 8.55 -18.27 -28.93
CA GLU A 161 7.83 -17.21 -28.22
C GLU A 161 8.44 -16.90 -26.85
N GLN A 162 8.85 -17.94 -26.11
CA GLN A 162 9.53 -17.75 -24.82
C GLN A 162 10.91 -17.12 -24.99
N ALA A 163 11.69 -17.52 -26.01
CA ALA A 163 13.00 -16.94 -26.28
C ALA A 163 12.92 -15.45 -26.67
N ASP A 164 11.91 -15.06 -27.46
CA ASP A 164 11.67 -13.64 -27.81
C ASP A 164 11.29 -12.82 -26.56
N LYS A 165 10.44 -13.36 -25.69
CA LYS A 165 10.10 -12.71 -24.41
C LYS A 165 11.32 -12.50 -23.51
N ASP A 166 12.15 -13.53 -23.34
CA ASP A 166 13.38 -13.44 -22.55
C ASP A 166 14.33 -12.36 -23.12
N THR A 167 14.50 -12.33 -24.45
CA THR A 167 15.35 -11.35 -25.14
C THR A 167 14.85 -9.92 -24.92
N ARG A 168 13.53 -9.70 -24.99
CA ARG A 168 12.93 -8.38 -24.75
C ARG A 168 13.06 -7.93 -23.30
N LEU A 169 12.94 -8.86 -22.35
CA LEU A 169 13.10 -8.56 -20.93
C LEU A 169 14.55 -8.14 -20.64
N ALA A 170 15.53 -8.90 -21.12
CA ALA A 170 16.95 -8.58 -20.97
C ALA A 170 17.32 -7.20 -21.59
N ALA A 171 16.73 -6.85 -22.74
CA ALA A 171 16.94 -5.54 -23.35
C ALA A 171 16.38 -4.38 -22.48
N LYS A 172 15.21 -4.57 -21.87
CA LYS A 172 14.63 -3.58 -20.95
C LYS A 172 15.44 -3.41 -19.68
N ASP A 173 15.95 -4.50 -19.11
CA ASP A 173 16.77 -4.44 -17.90
C ASP A 173 18.10 -3.71 -18.15
N ALA A 174 18.73 -3.95 -19.31
CA ALA A 174 19.93 -3.23 -19.73
C ALA A 174 19.67 -1.73 -19.95
N GLU A 175 18.54 -1.37 -20.56
CA GLU A 175 18.14 0.03 -20.73
C GLU A 175 17.90 0.72 -19.38
N LEU A 176 17.18 0.05 -18.47
CA LEU A 176 16.91 0.56 -17.13
C LEU A 176 18.20 0.81 -16.34
N ALA A 177 19.14 -0.14 -16.37
CA ALA A 177 20.43 0.00 -15.71
C ALA A 177 21.19 1.24 -16.23
N ARG A 178 21.23 1.44 -17.55
CA ARG A 178 21.87 2.60 -18.18
C ARG A 178 21.22 3.93 -17.75
N THR A 179 19.89 4.01 -17.71
CA THR A 179 19.18 5.21 -17.29
C THR A 179 19.42 5.54 -15.82
N ILE A 180 19.51 4.53 -14.95
CA ILE A 180 19.84 4.72 -13.53
C ILE A 180 21.24 5.33 -13.38
N GLU A 181 22.24 4.81 -14.11
CA GLU A 181 23.60 5.36 -14.10
C GLU A 181 23.65 6.80 -14.62
N GLU A 182 22.94 7.11 -15.70
CA GLU A 182 22.86 8.47 -16.26
C GLU A 182 22.24 9.46 -15.28
N ILE A 183 21.15 9.08 -14.61
CA ILE A 183 20.51 9.91 -13.58
C ILE A 183 21.47 10.15 -12.41
N ALA A 184 22.20 9.13 -11.98
CA ALA A 184 23.18 9.26 -10.90
C ALA A 184 24.31 10.24 -11.28
N ALA A 185 24.85 10.12 -12.50
CA ALA A 185 25.88 11.01 -13.01
C ALA A 185 25.40 12.46 -13.15
N LEU A 186 24.19 12.69 -13.69
CA LEU A 186 23.61 14.02 -13.82
C LEU A 186 23.37 14.69 -12.46
N LYS A 187 22.89 13.94 -11.47
CA LYS A 187 22.70 14.46 -10.10
C LYS A 187 24.03 14.86 -9.45
N ALA A 188 25.06 14.02 -9.58
CA ALA A 188 26.39 14.33 -9.06
C ALA A 188 26.95 15.62 -9.70
N ARG A 189 26.78 15.77 -11.01
CA ARG A 189 27.22 16.95 -11.77
C ARG A 189 26.48 18.22 -11.39
N ILE A 190 25.16 18.15 -11.14
CA ILE A 190 24.37 19.28 -10.62
C ILE A 190 24.86 19.69 -9.23
N GLN A 191 25.18 18.72 -8.38
CA GLN A 191 25.66 18.99 -7.03
C GLN A 191 27.02 19.68 -7.05
N GLU A 192 27.94 19.20 -7.89
CA GLU A 192 29.24 19.84 -8.11
C GLU A 192 29.10 21.28 -8.62
N TYR A 193 28.17 21.53 -9.55
CA TYR A 193 27.85 22.89 -9.99
C TYR A 193 27.32 23.77 -8.86
N LYS A 194 26.45 23.25 -8.01
CA LYS A 194 25.92 24.00 -6.86
C LYS A 194 27.01 24.36 -5.86
N GLU A 195 27.86 23.40 -5.51
CA GLU A 195 28.96 23.61 -4.57
C GLU A 195 29.96 24.63 -5.11
N ARG A 196 30.38 24.48 -6.37
CA ARG A 196 31.27 25.43 -7.04
C ARG A 196 30.66 26.83 -7.11
N ASN A 197 29.39 26.94 -7.53
CA ASN A 197 28.75 28.24 -7.71
C ASN A 197 28.44 28.93 -6.37
N SER A 198 28.18 28.16 -5.30
CA SER A 198 27.95 28.71 -3.95
C SER A 198 29.17 29.40 -3.33
N GLN A 199 30.37 29.12 -3.83
CA GLN A 199 31.61 29.77 -3.39
C GLN A 199 31.81 31.15 -4.02
N THR A 200 31.08 31.45 -5.10
CA THR A 200 31.06 32.79 -5.69
C THR A 200 29.91 33.56 -5.08
N PRO A 201 30.16 34.66 -4.34
CA PRO A 201 29.10 35.51 -3.84
C PRO A 201 28.26 36.02 -5.03
N ASP A 202 26.95 35.82 -4.96
CA ASP A 202 26.02 36.39 -5.95
C ASP A 202 25.95 37.91 -5.73
N ASP A 203 26.67 38.66 -6.57
CA ASP A 203 26.71 40.12 -6.59
C ASP A 203 25.62 40.72 -7.51
N HIS A 204 24.74 39.88 -8.06
CA HIS A 204 23.64 40.31 -8.90
C HIS A 204 22.69 41.18 -8.07
N ASP A 205 22.61 42.46 -8.45
CA ASP A 205 21.60 43.38 -7.98
C ASP A 205 20.30 43.05 -8.73
N TYR A 206 19.61 42.00 -8.29
CA TYR A 206 18.18 41.86 -8.57
C TYR A 206 17.54 43.14 -8.04
N SER A 207 17.28 44.13 -8.91
CA SER A 207 16.87 45.48 -8.55
C SER A 207 15.63 45.43 -7.63
N GLU A 208 15.89 45.46 -6.33
CA GLU A 208 15.01 44.95 -5.29
C GLU A 208 14.18 46.05 -4.64
N ALA A 209 14.57 47.32 -4.79
CA ALA A 209 13.92 48.43 -4.12
C ALA A 209 12.49 48.70 -4.62
N GLU A 210 12.25 48.64 -5.94
CA GLU A 210 10.90 48.82 -6.51
C GLU A 210 10.03 47.56 -6.35
N THR A 211 10.65 46.38 -6.39
CA THR A 211 9.97 45.09 -6.20
C THR A 211 9.57 44.86 -4.72
N ARG A 212 10.33 45.45 -3.78
CA ARG A 212 10.16 45.39 -2.30
C ARG A 212 8.87 46.02 -1.80
N ASP A 213 8.57 47.24 -2.24
CA ASP A 213 7.39 47.98 -1.78
C ASP A 213 6.13 47.47 -2.51
N TYR A 214 6.29 47.03 -3.77
CA TYR A 214 5.16 46.54 -4.56
C TYR A 214 4.54 45.26 -4.00
N PHE A 215 5.32 44.25 -3.59
CA PHE A 215 4.74 42.96 -3.20
C PHE A 215 3.94 43.02 -1.90
N ILE A 216 4.48 43.64 -0.83
CA ILE A 216 3.77 43.72 0.45
C ILE A 216 2.53 44.60 0.29
N ASP A 217 2.66 45.76 -0.38
CA ASP A 217 1.54 46.64 -0.67
C ASP A 217 0.47 45.95 -1.53
N LEU A 218 0.88 45.21 -2.56
CA LEU A 218 -0.03 44.47 -3.43
C LEU A 218 -0.79 43.42 -2.62
N LEU A 219 -0.10 42.61 -1.82
CA LEU A 219 -0.74 41.58 -0.99
C LEU A 219 -1.72 42.18 0.03
N LEU A 220 -1.38 43.33 0.62
CA LEU A 220 -2.27 44.06 1.51
C LEU A 220 -3.49 44.63 0.75
N LYS A 221 -3.27 45.22 -0.44
CA LYS A 221 -4.35 45.74 -1.31
C LYS A 221 -5.28 44.64 -1.80
N GLU A 222 -4.75 43.49 -2.23
CA GLU A 222 -5.52 42.30 -2.62
C GLU A 222 -6.37 41.77 -1.46
N SER A 223 -5.88 41.92 -0.22
CA SER A 223 -6.61 41.62 1.00
C SER A 223 -7.60 42.72 1.42
N GLY A 224 -7.74 43.78 0.61
CA GLY A 224 -8.69 44.87 0.78
C GLY A 224 -8.22 46.03 1.66
N TRP A 225 -6.94 46.12 2.00
CA TRP A 225 -6.40 47.19 2.86
C TRP A 225 -6.07 48.47 2.08
N GLY A 226 -6.58 49.60 2.57
CA GLY A 226 -6.34 50.93 1.99
C GLY A 226 -5.07 51.56 2.57
N LEU A 227 -3.93 51.39 1.90
CA LEU A 227 -2.62 51.87 2.39
C LEU A 227 -2.44 53.39 2.41
N LYS A 228 -3.31 54.13 1.71
CA LYS A 228 -3.34 55.60 1.71
C LYS A 228 -4.18 56.18 2.86
N ALA A 229 -4.83 55.34 3.67
CA ALA A 229 -5.56 55.81 4.83
C ALA A 229 -4.58 56.38 5.87
N PRO A 230 -5.00 57.40 6.64
CA PRO A 230 -4.17 57.94 7.71
C PRO A 230 -3.82 56.85 8.71
N ASP A 231 -2.65 56.98 9.34
CA ASP A 231 -2.17 56.11 10.42
C ASP A 231 -1.96 54.63 10.06
N VAL A 232 -1.97 54.26 8.78
CA VAL A 232 -1.67 52.88 8.33
C VAL A 232 -0.18 52.64 8.19
N LEU A 233 0.55 53.55 7.56
CA LEU A 233 1.97 53.42 7.26
C LEU A 233 2.83 54.15 8.30
N GLU A 234 3.99 53.58 8.64
CA GLU A 234 4.98 54.16 9.55
C GLU A 234 4.32 54.76 10.81
N TYR A 235 3.45 53.98 11.46
CA TYR A 235 2.67 54.48 12.59
C TYR A 235 3.56 54.64 13.83
N PRO A 236 3.63 55.82 14.46
CA PRO A 236 4.47 56.05 15.63
C PRO A 236 3.96 55.27 16.84
N VAL A 237 4.87 54.59 17.53
CA VAL A 237 4.60 53.86 18.77
C VAL A 237 5.59 54.30 19.86
N THR A 238 5.08 54.38 21.09
CA THR A 238 5.85 54.78 22.28
C THR A 238 6.00 53.63 23.26
N GLY A 239 7.04 53.69 24.09
CA GLY A 239 7.39 52.65 25.05
C GLY A 239 8.19 51.48 24.47
N MET A 240 8.93 51.71 23.39
CA MET A 240 9.85 50.74 22.82
C MET A 240 11.12 50.58 23.69
N PRO A 241 11.70 49.38 23.82
CA PRO A 241 12.93 49.15 24.59
C PRO A 241 14.17 49.59 23.78
N ASN A 242 14.23 50.86 23.43
CA ASN A 242 15.37 51.50 22.76
C ASN A 242 15.70 52.83 23.46
N ASP A 243 16.85 53.43 23.11
CA ASP A 243 17.36 54.63 23.79
C ASP A 243 16.39 55.82 23.75
N LYS A 244 15.49 55.87 22.76
CA LYS A 244 14.52 56.98 22.58
C LYS A 244 13.14 56.69 23.16
N GLY A 245 12.83 55.44 23.48
CA GLY A 245 11.48 55.01 23.86
C GLY A 245 10.45 55.02 22.73
N GLU A 246 10.85 55.32 21.49
CA GLU A 246 9.94 55.55 20.35
C GLU A 246 10.38 54.75 19.11
N SER A 247 9.43 54.34 18.28
CA SER A 247 9.69 53.70 16.98
C SER A 247 8.48 53.86 16.05
N PHE A 248 8.58 53.35 14.84
CA PHE A 248 7.53 53.40 13.83
C PHE A 248 7.24 51.98 13.35
N VAL A 249 5.97 51.64 13.28
CA VAL A 249 5.49 50.35 12.75
C VAL A 249 5.29 50.48 11.25
N ASP A 250 5.82 49.53 10.46
CA ASP A 250 5.67 49.59 8.99
C ASP A 250 4.21 49.67 8.55
N TYR A 251 3.36 48.75 9.04
CA TYR A 251 1.91 48.80 8.80
C TYR A 251 1.09 48.48 10.05
N VAL A 252 0.04 49.27 10.28
CA VAL A 252 -1.04 48.97 11.23
C VAL A 252 -2.35 48.82 10.47
N LEU A 253 -3.01 47.67 10.68
CA LEU A 253 -4.27 47.34 10.04
C LEU A 253 -5.40 47.61 11.05
N TRP A 254 -6.22 48.63 10.78
CA TRP A 254 -7.22 49.14 11.72
C TRP A 254 -8.62 48.55 11.52
N GLY A 255 -9.33 48.36 12.62
CA GLY A 255 -10.76 48.06 12.64
C GLY A 255 -11.59 49.30 12.37
N ASP A 256 -12.88 49.10 12.08
CA ASP A 256 -13.83 50.21 11.88
C ASP A 256 -14.11 50.98 13.18
N ASP A 257 -13.80 50.37 14.33
CA ASP A 257 -13.83 50.95 15.67
C ASP A 257 -12.58 51.78 16.01
N GLY A 258 -11.59 51.85 15.11
CA GLY A 258 -10.32 52.53 15.34
C GLY A 258 -9.34 51.77 16.23
N LEU A 259 -9.60 50.49 16.53
CA LEU A 259 -8.69 49.63 17.29
C LEU A 259 -7.76 48.85 16.34
N PRO A 260 -6.51 48.56 16.75
CA PRO A 260 -5.57 47.85 15.89
C PRO A 260 -5.96 46.37 15.77
N LEU A 261 -6.22 45.91 14.54
CA LEU A 261 -6.53 44.50 14.25
C LEU A 261 -5.26 43.69 14.01
N ALA A 262 -4.28 44.27 13.30
CA ALA A 262 -2.99 43.64 13.10
C ALA A 262 -1.85 44.65 12.97
N VAL A 263 -0.65 44.15 13.22
CA VAL A 263 0.63 44.83 13.01
C VAL A 263 1.41 44.04 11.96
N VAL A 264 2.08 44.71 11.03
CA VAL A 264 2.94 44.06 10.03
C VAL A 264 4.35 44.62 10.14
N GLU A 265 5.31 43.76 10.42
CA GLU A 265 6.74 44.05 10.34
C GLU A 265 7.30 43.56 9.00
N ALA A 266 7.89 44.46 8.23
CA ALA A 266 8.50 44.16 6.96
C ALA A 266 10.03 44.06 7.09
N LYS A 267 10.61 43.00 6.52
CA LYS A 267 12.05 42.87 6.32
C LYS A 267 12.38 42.88 4.83
N ARG A 268 13.65 43.17 4.54
CA ARG A 268 14.18 43.06 3.17
C ARG A 268 14.00 41.63 2.66
N THR A 269 13.61 41.47 1.39
CA THR A 269 13.36 40.19 0.71
C THR A 269 14.40 39.10 0.98
N ARG A 270 15.70 39.43 0.86
CA ARG A 270 16.80 38.46 1.08
C ARG A 270 16.98 38.02 2.53
N LYS A 271 16.37 38.73 3.48
CA LYS A 271 16.45 38.37 4.90
C LYS A 271 15.31 37.41 5.25
N ASP A 272 15.63 36.48 6.14
CA ASP A 272 14.62 35.63 6.75
C ASP A 272 13.58 36.50 7.47
N SER A 273 12.31 36.32 7.11
CA SER A 273 11.17 37.03 7.70
C SER A 273 11.11 36.86 9.22
N ARG A 274 11.55 35.71 9.75
CA ARG A 274 11.55 35.41 11.20
C ARG A 274 12.45 36.33 12.02
N ILE A 275 13.43 37.00 11.40
CA ILE A 275 14.27 38.00 12.08
C ILE A 275 13.41 39.16 12.62
N GLY A 276 12.31 39.49 11.95
CA GLY A 276 11.37 40.53 12.40
C GLY A 276 10.44 40.11 13.53
N GLN A 277 10.38 38.84 13.91
CA GLN A 277 9.38 38.32 14.84
C GLN A 277 9.37 39.05 16.19
N GLN A 278 10.55 39.25 16.79
CA GLN A 278 10.65 39.92 18.10
C GLN A 278 10.24 41.39 18.02
N GLN A 279 10.62 42.07 16.94
CA GLN A 279 10.27 43.47 16.71
C GLN A 279 8.76 43.64 16.51
N ALA A 280 8.15 42.78 15.70
CA ALA A 280 6.71 42.76 15.47
C ALA A 280 5.92 42.55 16.78
N LYS A 281 6.43 41.70 17.69
CA LYS A 281 5.85 41.53 19.03
C LYS A 281 5.97 42.80 19.87
N LEU A 282 7.12 43.46 19.88
CA LEU A 282 7.31 44.70 20.63
C LEU A 282 6.38 45.81 20.14
N TYR A 283 6.13 45.88 18.82
CA TYR A 283 5.14 46.78 18.25
C TYR A 283 3.72 46.46 18.69
N ALA A 284 3.33 45.19 18.71
CA ALA A 284 2.07 44.78 19.31
C ALA A 284 1.97 45.15 20.80
N ASP A 285 3.06 45.00 21.58
CA ASP A 285 3.11 45.35 23.01
C ASP A 285 2.94 46.88 23.23
N CYS A 286 3.42 47.71 22.30
CA CYS A 286 3.21 49.15 22.33
C CYS A 286 1.78 49.54 21.94
N LEU A 287 1.27 48.98 20.83
CA LEU A 287 -0.09 49.26 20.36
C LEU A 287 -1.16 48.83 21.38
N GLU A 288 -0.97 47.70 22.04
CA GLU A 288 -1.87 47.24 23.10
C GLU A 288 -1.90 48.22 24.29
N ARG A 289 -0.74 48.73 24.73
CA ARG A 289 -0.68 49.75 25.78
C ARG A 289 -1.33 51.07 25.36
N MET A 290 -1.17 51.46 24.10
CA MET A 290 -1.67 52.74 23.58
C MET A 290 -3.17 52.70 23.27
N LYS A 291 -3.71 51.58 22.79
CA LYS A 291 -5.07 51.46 22.24
C LYS A 291 -5.96 50.48 23.01
N GLY A 292 -5.41 49.69 23.93
CA GLY A 292 -6.16 48.73 24.74
C GLY A 292 -6.54 47.42 24.04
N GLN A 293 -6.08 47.19 22.81
CA GLN A 293 -6.33 45.96 22.06
C GLN A 293 -5.01 45.36 21.55
N ARG A 294 -4.80 44.07 21.82
CA ARG A 294 -3.69 43.28 21.28
C ARG A 294 -3.92 43.01 19.78
N PRO A 295 -3.10 43.52 18.84
CA PRO A 295 -3.25 43.17 17.43
C PRO A 295 -2.76 41.74 17.13
N ILE A 296 -3.17 41.18 15.98
CA ILE A 296 -2.54 40.00 15.36
C ILE A 296 -1.19 40.42 14.76
N ILE A 297 -0.16 39.59 14.89
CA ILE A 297 1.19 39.93 14.46
C ILE A 297 1.49 39.28 13.11
N PHE A 298 1.92 40.07 12.14
CA PHE A 298 2.54 39.60 10.92
C PHE A 298 4.00 40.02 10.85
N PHE A 299 4.83 39.14 10.31
CA PHE A 299 6.19 39.48 9.89
C PHE A 299 6.46 38.84 8.53
N THR A 300 7.02 39.62 7.61
CA THR A 300 7.12 39.24 6.20
C THR A 300 8.38 39.78 5.55
N ASN A 301 8.79 39.14 4.45
CA ASN A 301 9.77 39.67 3.51
C ASN A 301 9.19 39.81 2.08
N GLY A 302 7.86 39.80 1.96
CA GLY A 302 7.12 39.86 0.69
C GLY A 302 6.84 38.49 0.06
N TYR A 303 7.77 37.53 0.16
CA TYR A 303 7.59 36.17 -0.38
C TYR A 303 7.09 35.18 0.67
N GLU A 304 7.55 35.36 1.91
CA GLU A 304 7.10 34.59 3.04
C GLU A 304 6.41 35.51 4.03
N THR A 305 5.16 35.18 4.35
CA THR A 305 4.39 35.88 5.36
C THR A 305 4.09 34.93 6.50
N TRP A 306 4.38 35.37 7.72
CA TRP A 306 4.08 34.64 8.93
C TRP A 306 3.01 35.36 9.73
N LEU A 307 2.10 34.60 10.33
CA LEU A 307 1.04 35.07 11.20
C LEU A 307 1.27 34.51 12.60
N TRP A 308 1.14 35.37 13.60
CA TRP A 308 1.26 35.02 15.01
C TRP A 308 0.14 35.67 15.84
N ASP A 309 -0.75 34.85 16.40
CA ASP A 309 -1.66 35.26 17.47
C ASP A 309 -1.05 34.83 18.79
N ASP A 310 -0.18 35.66 19.34
CA ASP A 310 0.71 35.28 20.45
C ASP A 310 0.01 34.96 21.76
N LEU A 311 -1.27 35.31 21.89
CA LEU A 311 -2.11 34.92 23.03
C LEU A 311 -2.62 33.48 22.94
N ASN A 312 -2.71 32.91 21.74
CA ASN A 312 -3.33 31.60 21.54
C ASN A 312 -2.47 30.60 20.78
N TYR A 313 -1.69 31.02 19.78
CA TYR A 313 -1.06 30.09 18.83
C TYR A 313 0.40 30.46 18.58
N PRO A 314 1.29 29.47 18.33
CA PRO A 314 2.63 29.75 17.86
C PRO A 314 2.61 30.36 16.43
N PRO A 315 3.70 31.04 16.02
CA PRO A 315 3.81 31.58 14.66
C PRO A 315 3.68 30.49 13.59
N ARG A 316 3.06 30.82 12.46
CA ARG A 316 2.97 29.93 11.30
C ARG A 316 3.03 30.69 9.99
N LYS A 317 3.54 30.04 8.94
CA LYS A 317 3.51 30.57 7.59
C LYS A 317 2.07 30.60 7.04
N VAL A 318 1.73 31.68 6.35
CA VAL A 318 0.47 31.89 5.64
C VAL A 318 0.77 32.39 4.22
N GLN A 319 -0.19 32.25 3.31
CA GLN A 319 0.00 32.67 1.91
C GLN A 319 -0.15 34.17 1.70
N GLY A 320 -0.87 34.86 2.59
CA GLY A 320 -1.13 36.29 2.47
C GLY A 320 -1.70 36.86 3.76
N PHE A 321 -2.01 38.15 3.71
CA PHE A 321 -2.65 38.86 4.81
C PHE A 321 -4.13 38.51 4.90
N TYR A 322 -4.70 38.69 6.08
CA TYR A 322 -6.11 38.41 6.32
C TYR A 322 -6.91 39.66 6.00
N LYS A 323 -8.16 39.46 5.57
CA LYS A 323 -9.11 40.56 5.39
C LYS A 323 -9.51 41.14 6.75
N LYS A 324 -10.09 42.35 6.73
CA LYS A 324 -10.52 43.06 7.94
C LYS A 324 -11.48 42.22 8.80
N ASP A 325 -12.50 41.65 8.19
CA ASP A 325 -13.51 40.81 8.85
C ASP A 325 -12.90 39.51 9.43
N GLU A 326 -11.94 38.90 8.73
CA GLU A 326 -11.21 37.74 9.21
C GLU A 326 -10.35 38.06 10.44
N LEU A 327 -9.65 39.20 10.44
CA LEU A 327 -8.88 39.66 11.60
C LEU A 327 -9.80 40.03 12.77
N GLN A 328 -10.90 40.74 12.51
CA GLN A 328 -11.89 41.05 13.52
C GLN A 328 -12.45 39.78 14.16
N LEU A 329 -12.74 38.76 13.35
CA LEU A 329 -13.18 37.46 13.85
C LEU A 329 -12.14 36.78 14.73
N LEU A 330 -10.84 36.87 14.39
CA LEU A 330 -9.77 36.34 15.24
C LEU A 330 -9.71 37.04 16.60
N ILE A 331 -9.85 38.36 16.63
CA ILE A 331 -9.88 39.12 17.89
C ILE A 331 -11.12 38.79 18.71
N ASN A 332 -12.30 38.80 18.11
CA ASN A 332 -13.56 38.46 18.77
C ASN A 332 -13.51 37.05 19.39
N ARG A 333 -12.86 36.10 18.72
CA ARG A 333 -12.68 34.72 19.20
C ARG A 333 -11.88 34.61 20.50
N ARG A 334 -11.07 35.60 20.86
CA ARG A 334 -10.33 35.60 22.14
C ARG A 334 -11.28 35.63 23.34
N THR A 335 -12.48 36.20 23.18
CA THR A 335 -13.51 36.25 24.23
C THR A 335 -14.72 35.37 23.92
N SER A 336 -15.03 35.11 22.65
CA SER A 336 -16.25 34.40 22.25
C SER A 336 -16.12 32.87 22.16
N ILE A 337 -14.90 32.31 22.15
CA ILE A 337 -14.70 30.85 22.08
C ILE A 337 -15.26 30.20 23.35
N ARG A 338 -16.11 29.17 23.16
CA ARG A 338 -16.66 28.36 24.26
C ARG A 338 -15.75 27.19 24.59
N GLU A 339 -15.84 26.71 25.82
CA GLU A 339 -15.11 25.52 26.24
C GLU A 339 -15.66 24.24 25.59
N ILE A 340 -14.84 23.59 24.77
CA ILE A 340 -15.11 22.29 24.16
C ILE A 340 -14.60 21.13 25.02
N THR A 341 -13.58 21.33 25.84
CA THR A 341 -13.04 20.27 26.72
C THR A 341 -14.04 19.78 27.76
N GLY A 342 -14.95 20.65 28.22
CA GLY A 342 -16.01 20.35 29.16
C GLY A 342 -17.31 19.84 28.54
N ALA A 343 -17.42 19.77 27.21
CA ALA A 343 -18.67 19.39 26.55
C ALA A 343 -19.13 17.97 26.94
N THR A 344 -20.45 17.78 27.14
CA THR A 344 -21.02 16.48 27.45
C THR A 344 -20.98 15.58 26.22
N ILE A 345 -20.35 14.41 26.35
CA ILE A 345 -20.32 13.40 25.27
C ILE A 345 -21.65 12.66 25.28
N ASN A 346 -22.35 12.66 24.13
CA ASN A 346 -23.59 11.91 23.97
C ASN A 346 -23.31 10.40 23.96
N LYS A 347 -23.68 9.72 25.05
CA LYS A 347 -23.45 8.28 25.23
C LYS A 347 -24.27 7.39 24.30
N ALA A 348 -25.35 7.91 23.70
CA ALA A 348 -26.13 7.17 22.70
C ALA A 348 -25.43 7.12 21.32
N ILE A 349 -24.46 8.01 21.09
CA ILE A 349 -23.67 8.05 19.84
C ILE A 349 -22.29 7.42 20.08
N VAL A 350 -21.72 7.65 21.26
CA VAL A 350 -20.36 7.24 21.60
C VAL A 350 -20.41 6.42 22.88
N GLU A 351 -20.30 5.11 22.76
CA GLU A 351 -20.50 4.19 23.88
C GLU A 351 -19.18 3.74 24.52
N ARG A 352 -18.10 3.64 23.73
CA ARG A 352 -16.88 2.93 24.14
C ARG A 352 -15.88 3.87 24.81
N TYR A 353 -15.32 3.44 25.94
CA TYR A 353 -14.36 4.24 26.72
C TYR A 353 -13.23 4.85 25.89
N TYR A 354 -12.62 4.11 24.96
CA TYR A 354 -11.53 4.64 24.13
C TYR A 354 -11.99 5.76 23.17
N GLN A 355 -13.26 5.75 22.75
CA GLN A 355 -13.82 6.82 21.91
C GLN A 355 -14.01 8.09 22.75
N HIS A 356 -14.43 7.93 24.01
CA HIS A 356 -14.50 9.05 24.96
C HIS A 356 -13.12 9.66 25.17
N GLU A 357 -12.11 8.83 25.43
CA GLU A 357 -10.72 9.27 25.59
C GLU A 357 -10.21 9.99 24.33
N ALA A 358 -10.45 9.44 23.14
CA ALA A 358 -10.04 10.05 21.87
C ALA A 358 -10.68 11.43 21.66
N ILE A 359 -11.97 11.58 21.95
CA ILE A 359 -12.67 12.87 21.89
C ILE A 359 -12.05 13.85 22.88
N ARG A 360 -11.87 13.43 24.14
CA ARG A 360 -11.29 14.29 25.20
C ARG A 360 -9.90 14.77 24.82
N ARG A 361 -8.99 13.86 24.43
CA ARG A 361 -7.62 14.21 24.00
C ARG A 361 -7.60 15.17 22.83
N THR A 362 -8.44 14.93 21.83
CA THR A 362 -8.54 15.81 20.65
C THR A 362 -9.02 17.22 21.06
N THR A 363 -10.05 17.32 21.90
CA THR A 363 -10.53 18.62 22.38
C THR A 363 -9.49 19.34 23.26
N GLU A 364 -8.72 18.61 24.07
CA GLU A 364 -7.62 19.15 24.87
C GLU A 364 -6.48 19.69 24.01
N ASP A 365 -6.10 18.97 22.96
CA ASP A 365 -5.06 19.37 22.01
C ASP A 365 -5.40 20.72 21.35
N PHE A 366 -6.65 20.86 20.87
CA PHE A 366 -7.09 22.10 20.22
C PHE A 366 -7.25 23.26 21.20
N GLN A 367 -7.87 23.03 22.38
CA GLN A 367 -8.22 24.13 23.26
C GLN A 367 -7.14 24.49 24.28
N ARG A 368 -6.54 23.49 24.94
CA ARG A 368 -5.56 23.71 26.01
C ARG A 368 -4.15 23.82 25.46
N ARG A 369 -3.76 22.90 24.56
CA ARG A 369 -2.42 22.89 23.95
C ARG A 369 -2.31 23.79 22.72
N LYS A 370 -3.44 24.31 22.24
CA LYS A 370 -3.52 25.23 21.11
C LYS A 370 -2.87 24.68 19.84
N LEU A 371 -2.97 23.37 19.67
CA LEU A 371 -2.57 22.72 18.42
C LEU A 371 -3.60 23.04 17.33
N ARG A 372 -3.16 23.00 16.07
CA ARG A 372 -4.04 23.19 14.90
C ARG A 372 -4.40 21.89 14.19
N LYS A 373 -3.83 20.78 14.63
CA LYS A 373 -4.06 19.43 14.11
C LYS A 373 -3.97 18.43 15.26
N ALA A 374 -4.74 17.36 15.17
CA ALA A 374 -4.66 16.19 16.04
C ALA A 374 -4.62 14.93 15.15
N LEU A 375 -3.88 13.91 15.57
CA LEU A 375 -3.81 12.63 14.88
C LEU A 375 -4.59 11.59 15.69
N LEU A 376 -5.59 10.99 15.06
CA LEU A 376 -6.34 9.87 15.63
C LEU A 376 -5.93 8.59 14.89
N VAL A 377 -5.29 7.69 15.61
CA VAL A 377 -4.96 6.35 15.10
C VAL A 377 -5.97 5.38 15.69
N SER A 378 -6.76 4.74 14.82
CA SER A 378 -7.75 3.74 15.21
C SER A 378 -7.53 2.44 14.44
N GLN A 379 -7.90 1.31 15.05
CA GLN A 379 -7.90 0.03 14.35
C GLN A 379 -9.07 -0.04 13.37
N GLU A 380 -8.87 -0.82 12.30
CA GLU A 380 -9.92 -1.12 11.33
C GLU A 380 -11.15 -1.71 12.03
N SER A 381 -12.34 -1.15 11.75
CA SER A 381 -13.60 -1.62 12.35
C SER A 381 -13.90 -3.06 11.94
N LEU A 382 -14.65 -3.78 12.78
CA LEU A 382 -14.99 -5.17 12.50
C LEU A 382 -15.82 -5.31 11.21
N GLY A 383 -16.76 -4.39 10.95
CA GLY A 383 -17.51 -4.34 9.70
C GLY A 383 -16.60 -4.15 8.49
N LYS A 384 -15.62 -3.23 8.57
CA LYS A 384 -14.65 -3.03 7.49
C LYS A 384 -13.80 -4.28 7.24
N LYS A 385 -13.39 -5.00 8.29
CA LYS A 385 -12.67 -6.28 8.16
C LYS A 385 -13.53 -7.34 7.47
N ILE A 386 -14.79 -7.50 7.90
CA ILE A 386 -15.73 -8.45 7.30
C ILE A 386 -15.95 -8.15 5.82
N PHE A 387 -16.22 -6.90 5.48
CA PHE A 387 -16.40 -6.45 4.11
C PHE A 387 -15.19 -6.81 3.23
N LYS A 388 -13.98 -6.52 3.72
CA LYS A 388 -12.73 -6.85 3.01
C LYS A 388 -12.54 -8.36 2.85
N GLN A 389 -12.81 -9.16 3.89
CA GLN A 389 -12.67 -10.61 3.78
C GLN A 389 -13.70 -11.23 2.83
N ARG A 390 -14.93 -10.71 2.78
CA ARG A 390 -15.93 -11.09 1.77
C ARG A 390 -15.43 -10.78 0.36
N LEU A 391 -14.82 -9.60 0.15
CA LEU A 391 -14.27 -9.22 -1.15
C LEU A 391 -13.06 -10.08 -1.55
N ASN A 392 -12.16 -10.38 -0.63
CA ASN A 392 -11.05 -11.29 -0.87
C ASN A 392 -11.55 -12.69 -1.23
N LEU A 393 -12.58 -13.18 -0.52
CA LEU A 393 -13.18 -14.47 -0.78
C LEU A 393 -13.82 -14.50 -2.16
N LEU A 394 -14.52 -13.43 -2.54
CA LEU A 394 -15.09 -13.27 -3.88
C LEU A 394 -14.00 -13.35 -4.96
N LEU A 395 -12.87 -12.66 -4.78
CA LEU A 395 -11.75 -12.72 -5.75
C LEU A 395 -11.13 -14.12 -5.85
N LEU A 396 -10.92 -14.81 -4.73
CA LEU A 396 -10.37 -16.17 -4.74
C LEU A 396 -11.33 -17.13 -5.45
N LEU A 397 -12.64 -17.04 -5.20
CA LEU A 397 -13.65 -17.86 -5.86
C LEU A 397 -13.75 -17.64 -7.38
N GLN A 398 -13.20 -16.55 -7.90
CA GLN A 398 -13.13 -16.27 -9.34
C GLN A 398 -11.86 -16.80 -10.01
N GLN A 399 -10.90 -17.32 -9.24
CA GLN A 399 -9.66 -17.81 -9.83
C GLN A 399 -9.92 -19.08 -10.68
N PRO A 400 -9.21 -19.24 -11.82
CA PRO A 400 -9.48 -20.34 -12.75
C PRO A 400 -9.24 -21.74 -12.17
N ASP A 401 -8.45 -21.83 -11.11
CA ASP A 401 -8.09 -23.07 -10.40
C ASP A 401 -9.15 -23.52 -9.37
N ILE A 402 -10.13 -22.65 -9.06
CA ILE A 402 -11.27 -23.02 -8.21
C ILE A 402 -12.39 -23.61 -9.09
N PRO A 403 -12.81 -24.87 -8.86
CA PRO A 403 -13.84 -25.51 -9.66
C PRO A 403 -15.17 -24.76 -9.61
N ALA A 404 -15.80 -24.53 -10.76
CA ALA A 404 -17.08 -23.83 -10.86
C ALA A 404 -18.30 -24.71 -10.48
N GLY A 405 -18.26 -25.36 -9.31
CA GLY A 405 -19.37 -26.18 -8.83
C GLY A 405 -20.58 -25.33 -8.38
N ASP A 406 -21.79 -25.88 -8.52
CA ASP A 406 -23.05 -25.18 -8.20
C ASP A 406 -23.11 -24.60 -6.78
N GLY A 407 -22.47 -25.26 -5.80
CA GLY A 407 -22.35 -24.75 -4.43
C GLY A 407 -21.51 -23.48 -4.33
N LEU A 408 -20.36 -23.45 -5.03
CA LEU A 408 -19.44 -22.31 -5.03
C LEU A 408 -20.00 -21.14 -5.83
N GLN A 409 -20.71 -21.40 -6.93
CA GLN A 409 -21.42 -20.36 -7.68
C GLN A 409 -22.53 -19.70 -6.83
N ARG A 410 -23.29 -20.48 -6.05
CA ARG A 410 -24.27 -19.95 -5.10
C ARG A 410 -23.63 -19.12 -3.99
N LEU A 411 -22.52 -19.59 -3.43
CA LEU A 411 -21.77 -18.84 -2.42
C LEU A 411 -21.26 -17.50 -2.99
N ARG A 412 -20.70 -17.54 -4.20
CA ARG A 412 -20.26 -16.34 -4.91
C ARG A 412 -21.39 -15.33 -5.08
N GLY A 413 -22.52 -15.74 -5.64
CA GLY A 413 -23.68 -14.87 -5.84
C GLY A 413 -24.19 -14.25 -4.52
N SER A 414 -24.24 -15.06 -3.46
CA SER A 414 -24.62 -14.58 -2.12
C SER A 414 -23.65 -13.50 -1.58
N ILE A 415 -22.34 -13.70 -1.74
CA ILE A 415 -21.34 -12.70 -1.31
C ILE A 415 -21.47 -11.41 -2.11
N GLU A 416 -21.65 -11.50 -3.43
CA GLU A 416 -21.88 -10.34 -4.30
C GLU A 416 -23.13 -9.57 -3.88
N ASP A 417 -24.24 -10.26 -3.60
CA ASP A 417 -25.51 -9.65 -3.17
C ASP A 417 -25.36 -8.95 -1.80
N VAL A 418 -24.63 -9.56 -0.86
CA VAL A 418 -24.37 -8.97 0.46
C VAL A 418 -23.52 -7.70 0.34
N LEU A 419 -22.44 -7.74 -0.44
CA LEU A 419 -21.55 -6.58 -0.63
C LEU A 419 -22.27 -5.45 -1.39
N HIS A 420 -23.05 -5.78 -2.41
CA HIS A 420 -23.90 -4.83 -3.14
C HIS A 420 -24.97 -4.23 -2.23
N GLY A 421 -25.64 -5.05 -1.42
CA GLY A 421 -26.63 -4.61 -0.44
C GLY A 421 -26.05 -3.62 0.57
N GLU A 422 -24.87 -3.90 1.12
CA GLU A 422 -24.20 -2.96 2.04
C GLU A 422 -23.86 -1.62 1.36
N VAL A 423 -23.39 -1.64 0.11
CA VAL A 423 -23.08 -0.43 -0.65
C VAL A 423 -24.35 0.37 -0.97
N THR A 424 -25.43 -0.28 -1.40
CA THR A 424 -26.70 0.40 -1.74
C THR A 424 -27.39 1.04 -0.54
N LEU A 425 -27.14 0.54 0.67
CA LEU A 425 -27.64 1.11 1.92
C LEU A 425 -26.78 2.28 2.46
N MET A 426 -25.73 2.70 1.74
CA MET A 426 -24.96 3.88 2.11
C MET A 426 -25.70 5.16 1.70
N ASN A 427 -25.98 6.03 2.67
CA ASN A 427 -26.66 7.30 2.42
C ASN A 427 -25.73 8.30 1.71
N PRO A 428 -26.00 8.71 0.45
CA PRO A 428 -25.12 9.59 -0.33
C PRO A 428 -25.01 11.02 0.22
N ASP A 429 -25.95 11.43 1.07
CA ASP A 429 -25.96 12.76 1.72
C ASP A 429 -25.18 12.77 3.04
N ASN A 430 -24.78 11.60 3.55
CA ASN A 430 -23.89 11.52 4.71
C ASN A 430 -22.54 12.17 4.38
N PHE A 431 -22.07 13.08 5.24
CA PHE A 431 -20.84 13.85 5.00
C PHE A 431 -19.57 12.99 4.86
N ILE A 432 -19.56 11.77 5.42
CA ILE A 432 -18.46 10.80 5.29
C ILE A 432 -18.55 10.06 3.95
N VAL A 433 -19.76 9.80 3.45
CA VAL A 433 -20.01 9.05 2.20
C VAL A 433 -19.87 9.97 0.98
N ARG A 434 -20.30 11.23 1.09
CA ARG A 434 -20.35 12.21 -0.01
C ARG A 434 -19.04 12.34 -0.82
N PRO A 435 -17.83 12.36 -0.20
CA PRO A 435 -16.57 12.39 -0.95
C PRO A 435 -16.34 11.17 -1.85
N HIS A 436 -17.02 10.05 -1.56
CA HIS A 436 -16.90 8.77 -2.26
C HIS A 436 -18.05 8.51 -3.25
N ARG A 437 -18.92 9.50 -3.49
CA ARG A 437 -20.15 9.38 -4.28
C ARG A 437 -19.94 8.74 -5.66
N ARG A 438 -18.86 9.10 -6.38
CA ARG A 438 -18.53 8.49 -7.67
C ARG A 438 -18.41 6.97 -7.59
N HIS A 439 -17.75 6.45 -6.55
CA HIS A 439 -17.57 5.01 -6.36
C HIS A 439 -18.87 4.37 -5.86
N LEU A 440 -19.61 5.05 -4.98
CA LEU A 440 -20.92 4.60 -4.53
C LEU A 440 -21.87 4.40 -5.72
N GLU A 441 -21.97 5.39 -6.62
CA GLU A 441 -22.81 5.31 -7.82
C GLU A 441 -22.37 4.17 -8.75
N LYS A 442 -21.04 4.00 -8.97
CA LYS A 442 -20.49 2.89 -9.77
C LYS A 442 -20.89 1.53 -9.19
N TYR A 443 -20.67 1.30 -7.89
CA TYR A 443 -20.85 0.00 -7.26
C TYR A 443 -22.25 -0.22 -6.64
N SER A 444 -23.15 0.75 -6.75
CA SER A 444 -24.59 0.55 -6.49
C SER A 444 -25.28 -0.25 -7.61
N VAL A 445 -24.61 -0.46 -8.75
CA VAL A 445 -25.11 -1.25 -9.88
C VAL A 445 -24.73 -2.72 -9.70
N ARG A 446 -25.72 -3.61 -9.63
CA ARG A 446 -25.52 -5.04 -9.30
C ARG A 446 -24.66 -5.77 -10.33
N GLU A 447 -24.79 -5.41 -11.60
CA GLU A 447 -24.05 -6.01 -12.72
C GLU A 447 -22.54 -5.77 -12.63
N GLN A 448 -22.10 -4.71 -11.93
CA GLN A 448 -20.68 -4.45 -11.72
C GLN A 448 -20.02 -5.50 -10.84
N TRP A 449 -20.76 -6.03 -9.86
CA TRP A 449 -20.26 -7.08 -8.98
C TRP A 449 -20.02 -8.41 -9.71
N ASN A 450 -20.80 -8.70 -10.75
CA ASN A 450 -20.63 -9.91 -11.57
C ASN A 450 -19.30 -9.93 -12.35
N LYS A 451 -18.75 -8.75 -12.62
CA LYS A 451 -17.54 -8.55 -13.46
C LYS A 451 -16.36 -7.99 -12.68
N LEU A 452 -16.49 -7.96 -11.36
CA LEU A 452 -15.53 -7.34 -10.46
C LEU A 452 -14.17 -8.05 -10.55
N ASN A 453 -13.12 -7.29 -10.86
CA ASN A 453 -11.75 -7.79 -10.91
C ASN A 453 -10.92 -7.28 -9.71
N ALA A 454 -9.63 -7.62 -9.66
CA ALA A 454 -8.75 -7.24 -8.55
C ALA A 454 -8.56 -5.70 -8.41
N GLU A 455 -8.57 -4.95 -9.51
CA GLU A 455 -8.48 -3.48 -9.50
C GLU A 455 -9.77 -2.87 -8.95
N ASP A 456 -10.92 -3.36 -9.41
CA ASP A 456 -12.23 -2.94 -8.88
C ASP A 456 -12.35 -3.25 -7.38
N ALA A 457 -11.88 -4.41 -6.93
CA ALA A 457 -11.87 -4.76 -5.52
C ALA A 457 -11.03 -3.78 -4.68
N LEU A 458 -9.90 -3.33 -5.21
CA LEU A 458 -9.06 -2.34 -4.56
C LEU A 458 -9.77 -0.98 -4.46
N GLU A 459 -10.44 -0.54 -5.53
CA GLU A 459 -11.26 0.68 -5.53
C GLU A 459 -12.36 0.61 -4.45
N VAL A 460 -13.14 -0.48 -4.42
CA VAL A 460 -14.20 -0.68 -3.41
C VAL A 460 -13.61 -0.68 -2.00
N THR A 461 -12.47 -1.35 -1.79
CA THR A 461 -11.81 -1.41 -0.48
C THR A 461 -11.34 -0.04 0.01
N LEU A 462 -10.75 0.76 -0.88
CA LEU A 462 -10.21 2.07 -0.53
C LEU A 462 -11.31 3.09 -0.30
N HIS A 463 -12.37 3.05 -1.11
CA HIS A 463 -13.36 4.12 -1.14
C HIS A 463 -14.67 3.79 -0.45
N LEU A 464 -15.06 2.52 -0.31
CA LEU A 464 -16.39 2.13 0.21
C LEU A 464 -16.31 1.30 1.50
N ALA A 465 -15.28 0.47 1.67
CA ALA A 465 -15.20 -0.41 2.83
C ALA A 465 -15.13 0.38 4.16
N GLY A 466 -16.12 0.12 5.02
CA GLY A 466 -16.26 0.75 6.34
C GLY A 466 -16.96 2.10 6.36
N LEU A 467 -17.51 2.56 5.23
CA LEU A 467 -18.42 3.68 5.20
C LEU A 467 -19.73 3.34 5.95
N PRO A 468 -20.41 4.34 6.54
CA PRO A 468 -21.67 4.10 7.24
C PRO A 468 -22.77 3.70 6.24
N ALA A 469 -23.29 2.49 6.42
CA ALA A 469 -24.47 1.97 5.74
C ALA A 469 -25.63 1.81 6.74
N GLU A 470 -26.86 1.97 6.29
CA GLU A 470 -28.10 1.82 7.09
C GLU A 470 -28.44 0.34 7.32
N LEU A 471 -27.46 -0.41 7.83
CA LEU A 471 -27.62 -1.81 8.18
C LEU A 471 -28.30 -1.97 9.55
N PRO A 472 -29.09 -3.04 9.75
CA PRO A 472 -29.58 -3.40 11.07
C PRO A 472 -28.43 -3.51 12.08
N GLN A 473 -28.70 -3.11 13.33
CA GLN A 473 -27.71 -3.25 14.39
C GLN A 473 -27.52 -4.73 14.73
N GLU A 474 -26.35 -5.26 14.37
CA GLU A 474 -25.92 -6.61 14.74
C GLU A 474 -24.98 -6.59 15.95
N ASP A 475 -25.10 -7.62 16.78
CA ASP A 475 -24.22 -7.84 17.93
C ASP A 475 -22.76 -8.04 17.50
N GLU A 476 -21.82 -7.53 18.30
CA GLU A 476 -20.40 -7.65 17.99
C GLU A 476 -19.93 -9.11 17.97
N THR A 477 -20.52 -9.97 18.80
CA THR A 477 -20.20 -11.41 18.85
C THR A 477 -20.57 -12.10 17.55
N THR A 478 -21.73 -11.75 16.97
CA THR A 478 -22.17 -12.24 15.65
C THR A 478 -21.15 -11.87 14.57
N LYS A 479 -20.77 -10.59 14.52
CA LYS A 479 -19.75 -10.12 13.57
C LYS A 479 -18.40 -10.81 13.74
N ARG A 480 -18.00 -11.10 14.99
CA ARG A 480 -16.75 -11.84 15.26
C ARG A 480 -16.82 -13.27 14.76
N PHE A 481 -17.99 -13.91 14.87
CA PHE A 481 -18.22 -15.24 14.33
C PHE A 481 -18.22 -15.24 12.80
N ASP A 482 -18.87 -14.27 12.15
CA ASP A 482 -18.79 -14.09 10.70
C ASP A 482 -17.35 -13.93 10.22
N LEU A 483 -16.57 -13.09 10.89
CA LEU A 483 -15.16 -12.90 10.56
C LEU A 483 -14.36 -14.19 10.77
N LEU A 484 -14.67 -15.00 11.80
CA LEU A 484 -14.04 -16.30 12.01
C LEU A 484 -14.31 -17.24 10.82
N LEU A 485 -15.55 -17.34 10.37
CA LEU A 485 -15.95 -18.20 9.25
C LEU A 485 -15.35 -17.73 7.92
N LEU A 486 -15.34 -16.42 7.65
CA LEU A 486 -14.71 -15.88 6.45
C LEU A 486 -13.21 -16.17 6.44
N ASN A 487 -12.52 -16.00 7.56
CA ASN A 487 -11.10 -16.34 7.65
C ASN A 487 -10.84 -17.85 7.52
N LEU A 488 -11.76 -18.69 8.01
CA LEU A 488 -11.70 -20.14 7.81
C LEU A 488 -11.81 -20.50 6.32
N GLN A 489 -12.80 -19.92 5.61
CA GLN A 489 -13.01 -20.14 4.18
C GLN A 489 -11.83 -19.65 3.34
N LEU A 490 -11.30 -18.47 3.64
CA LEU A 490 -10.09 -17.95 3.00
C LEU A 490 -8.89 -18.86 3.24
N ALA A 491 -8.66 -19.25 4.50
CA ALA A 491 -7.55 -20.13 4.85
C ALA A 491 -7.65 -21.49 4.16
N LEU A 492 -8.87 -22.00 3.94
CA LEU A 492 -9.11 -23.21 3.17
C LEU A 492 -8.72 -23.04 1.70
N LEU A 493 -9.23 -22.00 1.03
CA LEU A 493 -8.95 -21.75 -0.38
C LEU A 493 -7.46 -21.45 -0.64
N GLU A 494 -6.82 -20.72 0.27
CA GLU A 494 -5.39 -20.39 0.20
C GLU A 494 -4.49 -21.53 0.66
N LYS A 495 -5.05 -22.65 1.16
CA LYS A 495 -4.32 -23.79 1.73
C LYS A 495 -3.35 -23.35 2.85
N SER A 496 -3.81 -22.41 3.67
CA SER A 496 -3.05 -21.81 4.76
C SER A 496 -3.02 -22.72 5.98
N ALA A 497 -1.87 -22.82 6.65
CA ALA A 497 -1.73 -23.52 7.93
C ALA A 497 -2.64 -22.94 9.04
N SER A 498 -3.13 -21.70 8.86
CA SER A 498 -4.08 -21.08 9.78
C SER A 498 -5.48 -21.72 9.76
N PHE A 499 -5.81 -22.53 8.76
CA PHE A 499 -7.08 -23.26 8.66
C PHE A 499 -7.35 -24.12 9.90
N ALA A 500 -6.35 -24.91 10.33
CA ALA A 500 -6.48 -25.77 11.51
C ALA A 500 -6.88 -24.97 12.76
N ARG A 501 -6.24 -23.81 12.98
CA ARG A 501 -6.56 -22.93 14.11
C ARG A 501 -7.99 -22.40 14.06
N TYR A 502 -8.49 -22.05 12.88
CA TYR A 502 -9.87 -21.56 12.74
C TYR A 502 -10.89 -22.69 12.87
N ARG A 503 -10.59 -23.86 12.30
CA ARG A 503 -11.40 -25.08 12.45
C ARG A 503 -11.54 -25.45 13.93
N ASP A 504 -10.44 -25.50 14.67
CA ASP A 504 -10.44 -25.86 16.09
C ASP A 504 -11.29 -24.88 16.92
N LYS A 505 -11.27 -23.59 16.58
CA LYS A 505 -12.17 -22.60 17.19
C LYS A 505 -13.65 -22.84 16.86
N VAL A 506 -13.98 -23.22 15.62
CA VAL A 506 -15.36 -23.54 15.24
C VAL A 506 -15.83 -24.81 15.97
N MET A 507 -14.97 -25.83 16.10
CA MET A 507 -15.26 -27.03 16.90
C MET A 507 -15.50 -26.68 18.37
N GLU A 508 -14.66 -25.83 18.95
CA GLU A 508 -14.82 -25.37 20.34
C GLU A 508 -16.14 -24.62 20.56
N ILE A 509 -16.53 -23.74 19.63
CA ILE A 509 -17.83 -23.05 19.70
C ILE A 509 -18.98 -24.05 19.58
N SER A 510 -18.88 -25.02 18.68
CA SER A 510 -19.90 -26.06 18.48
C SER A 510 -20.07 -26.92 19.73
N ALA A 511 -18.99 -27.37 20.36
CA ALA A 511 -19.02 -28.11 21.63
C ALA A 511 -19.70 -27.31 22.76
N ARG A 512 -19.47 -25.99 22.81
CA ARG A 512 -20.14 -25.11 23.79
C ARG A 512 -21.64 -24.96 23.49
N LEU A 513 -22.03 -24.97 22.21
CA LEU A 513 -23.43 -24.90 21.78
C LEU A 513 -24.19 -26.20 22.07
N GLU A 514 -23.55 -27.36 21.96
CA GLU A 514 -24.15 -28.66 22.33
C GLU A 514 -24.69 -28.64 23.77
N GLY A 515 -23.91 -28.08 24.72
CA GLY A 515 -24.33 -27.88 26.11
C GLY A 515 -25.52 -26.92 26.31
N LYS A 516 -26.05 -26.31 25.23
CA LYS A 516 -27.20 -25.41 25.20
C LYS A 516 -28.40 -25.99 24.44
N GLY A 517 -28.48 -27.31 24.29
CA GLY A 517 -29.57 -28.01 23.58
C GLY A 517 -30.99 -27.78 24.13
N THR A 518 -31.16 -27.14 25.29
CA THR A 518 -32.48 -26.69 25.77
C THR A 518 -33.03 -25.47 25.02
N ILE A 519 -32.19 -24.76 24.26
CA ILE A 519 -32.61 -23.63 23.42
C ILE A 519 -33.18 -24.19 22.10
N PRO A 520 -34.43 -23.85 21.71
CA PRO A 520 -35.08 -24.43 20.53
C PRO A 520 -34.29 -24.29 19.23
N MET A 521 -33.68 -23.12 18.99
CA MET A 521 -32.86 -22.89 17.78
C MET A 521 -31.59 -23.75 17.75
N VAL A 522 -31.02 -24.07 18.92
CA VAL A 522 -29.84 -24.95 19.04
C VAL A 522 -30.26 -26.40 18.83
N ALA A 523 -31.37 -26.82 19.45
CA ALA A 523 -31.92 -28.17 19.29
C ALA A 523 -32.23 -28.51 17.82
N GLN A 524 -32.76 -27.54 17.07
CA GLN A 524 -33.03 -27.68 15.63
C GLN A 524 -31.78 -27.93 14.78
N GLN A 525 -30.61 -27.50 15.24
CA GLN A 525 -29.33 -27.63 14.52
C GLN A 525 -28.40 -28.66 15.19
N MET A 526 -28.91 -29.48 16.11
CA MET A 526 -28.09 -30.38 16.92
C MET A 526 -27.29 -31.38 16.07
N GLU A 527 -27.87 -31.88 14.99
CA GLU A 527 -27.18 -32.77 14.04
C GLU A 527 -25.92 -32.11 13.46
N LEU A 528 -26.07 -30.90 12.91
CA LEU A 528 -24.94 -30.11 12.39
C LEU A 528 -23.90 -29.78 13.48
N ILE A 529 -24.35 -29.45 14.70
CA ILE A 529 -23.47 -29.14 15.83
C ILE A 529 -22.61 -30.36 16.21
N LEU A 530 -23.18 -31.56 16.18
CA LEU A 530 -22.46 -32.80 16.46
C LEU A 530 -21.50 -33.15 15.31
N ASP A 531 -21.97 -33.05 14.06
CA ASP A 531 -21.15 -33.33 12.86
C ASP A 531 -19.90 -32.45 12.81
N LEU A 532 -20.04 -31.14 13.06
CA LEU A 532 -18.93 -30.17 13.07
C LEU A 532 -17.82 -30.53 14.07
N GLN A 533 -18.12 -31.32 15.10
CA GLN A 533 -17.14 -31.75 16.10
C GLN A 533 -16.39 -33.03 15.68
N THR A 534 -16.84 -33.72 14.64
CA THR A 534 -16.21 -34.95 14.15
C THR A 534 -15.08 -34.67 13.17
N GLU A 535 -13.99 -35.43 13.25
CA GLU A 535 -12.91 -35.34 12.26
C GLU A 535 -13.38 -35.72 10.84
N SER A 536 -14.37 -36.62 10.75
CA SER A 536 -14.98 -37.05 9.49
C SER A 536 -15.66 -35.93 8.73
N TRP A 537 -16.28 -34.97 9.40
CA TRP A 537 -16.91 -33.82 8.75
C TRP A 537 -15.87 -32.93 8.04
N TRP A 538 -14.68 -32.83 8.62
CA TRP A 538 -13.57 -32.06 8.07
C TRP A 538 -12.69 -32.89 7.11
N ALA A 539 -12.95 -34.19 6.96
CA ALA A 539 -12.19 -35.05 6.08
C ALA A 539 -12.47 -34.70 4.62
N GLY A 540 -11.41 -34.44 3.84
CA GLY A 540 -11.51 -33.98 2.45
C GLY A 540 -11.71 -32.46 2.28
N ILE A 541 -11.84 -31.72 3.39
CA ILE A 541 -11.78 -30.25 3.42
C ILE A 541 -10.31 -29.84 3.62
N THR A 542 -9.47 -29.99 2.58
CA THR A 542 -8.01 -29.72 2.60
C THR A 542 -7.50 -29.00 1.38
#